data_AF-A0A2W5PBS3-F1
#
_entry.id   AF-A0A2W5PBS3-F1
#
_cell.length_a   1.000
_cell.length_b   1.000
_cell.length_c   1.000
_cell.angle_alpha   90.00
_cell.angle_beta   90.00
_cell.angle_gamma   90.00
#
_symmetry.space_group_name_H-M   'P 1'
#
loop_
_entity.id
_entity.type
_entity.pdbx_description
1 polymer ?
#
loop_
_entity_poly.entity_id
_entity_poly.type
_entity_poly.pdbx_seq_one_letter_code
_entity_poly.pdbx_strand_id
1 'polypeptide(L)' 'RSTGNSFTDFVNRVRINSACHLLMQTDHYVTDICYQVGFNNVANFNRRFLEIKGMTPTEFRRQADHRFGGSH' A
#
# COMPACT_ATOMS: atom_id res chain seq x y z
N ARG A 1 5.03 -27.44 -9.60
CA ARG A 1 4.19 -26.30 -9.16
C ARG A 1 5.08 -25.45 -8.24
N SER A 2 5.42 -24.19 -8.44
CA SER A 2 5.19 -23.19 -9.51
C SER A 2 6.09 -22.00 -9.13
N THR A 3 7.06 -21.66 -9.96
CA THR A 3 8.01 -20.52 -9.79
C THR A 3 7.33 -19.14 -9.93
N GLY A 4 6.00 -19.06 -9.89
CA GLY A 4 5.21 -17.83 -10.03
C GLY A 4 4.99 -17.05 -8.73
N ASN A 5 5.13 -17.67 -7.56
CA ASN A 5 4.97 -16.95 -6.29
C ASN A 5 6.05 -15.88 -6.12
N SER A 6 7.33 -16.20 -6.34
CA SER A 6 8.42 -15.25 -6.11
C SER A 6 8.36 -14.01 -7.00
N PHE A 7 8.02 -14.15 -8.29
CA PHE A 7 7.88 -12.99 -9.18
C PHE A 7 6.67 -12.13 -8.81
N THR A 8 5.51 -12.76 -8.56
CA THR A 8 4.30 -12.05 -8.13
C THR A 8 4.52 -11.35 -6.79
N ASP A 9 5.23 -11.98 -5.86
CA ASP A 9 5.57 -11.42 -4.55
C ASP A 9 6.53 -10.25 -4.69
N PHE A 10 7.52 -10.34 -5.59
CA PHE A 10 8.40 -9.21 -5.92
C PHE A 10 7.60 -8.03 -6.46
N VAL A 11 6.74 -8.25 -7.47
CA VAL A 11 5.88 -7.21 -8.03
C VAL A 11 4.98 -6.61 -6.95
N ASN A 12 4.36 -7.44 -6.10
CA ASN A 12 3.53 -6.96 -5.00
C ASN A 12 4.33 -6.08 -4.03
N ARG A 13 5.57 -6.45 -3.67
CA ARG A 13 6.43 -5.62 -2.80
C ARG A 13 6.73 -4.27 -3.43
N VAL A 14 7.05 -4.21 -4.73
CA VAL A 14 7.29 -2.96 -5.46
C VAL A 14 6.03 -2.08 -5.46
N ARG A 15 4.86 -2.66 -5.75
CA ARG A 15 3.57 -1.96 -5.73
C ARG A 15 3.23 -1.41 -4.35
N ILE A 16 3.40 -2.22 -3.30
CA ILE A 16 3.15 -1.79 -1.91
C ILE A 16 4.12 -0.67 -1.49
N ASN A 17 5.39 -0.72 -1.89
CA ASN A 17 6.32 0.38 -1.61
C ASN A 17 5.91 1.67 -2.32
N SER A 18 5.41 1.59 -3.55
CA SER A 18 4.87 2.74 -4.28
C SER A 18 3.61 3.28 -3.59
N ALA A 19 2.74 2.40 -3.08
CA ALA A 19 1.56 2.79 -2.32
C ALA A 19 1.92 3.54 -1.03
N CYS A 20 2.94 3.08 -0.29
CA CYS A 20 3.43 3.79 0.88
C CYS A 20 3.86 5.23 0.56
N HIS A 21 4.55 5.43 -0.56
CA HIS A 21 4.96 6.77 -1.00
C HIS A 21 3.76 7.68 -1.25
N LEU A 22 2.76 7.19 -2.01
CA LEU A 22 1.53 7.95 -2.29
C LEU A 22 0.73 8.23 -1.01
N LEU A 23 0.64 7.27 -0.09
CA LEU A 23 -0.06 7.43 1.19
C LEU A 23 0.56 8.52 2.07
N MET A 24 1.88 8.74 1.95
CA MET A 24 2.63 9.75 2.72
C MET A 24 2.68 11.12 2.06
N GLN A 25 2.51 11.20 0.74
CA GLN A 25 2.68 12.44 -0.03
C GLN A 25 1.36 13.05 -0.51
N THR A 26 0.27 12.29 -0.44
CA THR A 26 -1.01 12.69 -1.03
C THR A 26 -2.18 12.29 -0.13
N ASP A 27 -3.26 13.06 -0.24
CA ASP A 27 -4.55 12.78 0.41
C ASP A 27 -5.47 11.89 -0.44
N HIS A 28 -4.96 11.28 -1.52
CA HIS A 28 -5.76 10.43 -2.40
C HIS A 28 -6.46 9.32 -1.62
N TYR A 29 -7.67 8.94 -2.04
CA TYR A 29 -8.36 7.83 -1.38
C TYR A 29 -7.55 6.54 -1.52
N VAL A 30 -7.59 5.70 -0.49
CA VAL A 30 -6.90 4.40 -0.48
C VAL A 30 -7.31 3.54 -1.68
N THR A 31 -8.57 3.67 -2.12
CA THR A 31 -9.10 3.01 -3.33
C THR A 31 -8.38 3.47 -4.58
N ASP A 32 -8.14 4.78 -4.74
CA ASP A 32 -7.48 5.34 -5.91
C ASP A 32 -6.01 4.93 -5.94
N ILE A 33 -5.33 4.98 -4.79
CA ILE A 33 -3.95 4.50 -4.64
C ILE A 33 -3.84 3.01 -5.00
N CYS A 34 -4.80 2.19 -4.57
CA CYS A 34 -4.85 0.76 -4.92
C CYS A 34 -4.84 0.54 -6.44
N TYR A 35 -5.70 1.26 -7.18
CA TYR A 35 -5.76 1.15 -8.63
C TYR A 35 -4.53 1.76 -9.30
N GLN A 36 -4.04 2.90 -8.79
CA GLN A 36 -2.86 3.60 -9.33
C GLN A 36 -1.58 2.75 -9.25
N VAL A 37 -1.42 1.94 -8.20
CA VAL A 37 -0.27 1.04 -8.06
C VAL A 37 -0.50 -0.34 -8.71
N GLY A 38 -1.59 -0.50 -9.47
CA GLY A 38 -1.83 -1.66 -10.32
C GLY A 38 -2.46 -2.88 -9.65
N PHE A 39 -3.20 -2.70 -8.55
CA PHE A 39 -4.08 -3.74 -8.03
C PHE A 39 -5.46 -3.64 -8.67
N ASN A 40 -6.06 -4.80 -8.96
CA ASN A 40 -7.38 -4.88 -9.60
C ASN A 40 -8.54 -4.76 -8.60
N ASN A 41 -8.28 -4.91 -7.30
CA ASN A 41 -9.29 -4.71 -6.26
C ASN A 41 -8.66 -4.39 -4.90
N VAL A 42 -9.44 -3.67 -4.10
CA VAL A 42 -9.06 -3.13 -2.80
C VAL A 42 -8.85 -4.24 -1.76
N ALA A 43 -9.61 -5.32 -1.81
CA ALA A 43 -9.48 -6.43 -0.85
C ALA A 43 -8.11 -7.13 -0.96
N ASN A 44 -7.65 -7.39 -2.19
CA ASN A 44 -6.34 -7.98 -2.45
C ASN A 44 -5.23 -7.01 -2.02
N PHE A 45 -5.35 -5.74 -2.39
CA PHE A 45 -4.42 -4.69 -1.97
C PHE A 45 -4.28 -4.62 -0.44
N ASN A 46 -5.40 -4.52 0.28
CA ASN A 46 -5.40 -4.43 1.74
C ASN A 46 -4.74 -5.66 2.39
N ARG A 47 -5.04 -6.86 1.89
CA ARG A 47 -4.40 -8.09 2.38
C ARG A 47 -2.89 -8.07 2.16
N ARG A 48 -2.43 -7.74 0.94
CA ARG A 48 -0.99 -7.70 0.63
C ARG A 48 -0.26 -6.59 1.37
N PHE A 49 -0.91 -5.44 1.53
CA PHE A 49 -0.36 -4.34 2.31
C PHE A 49 -0.18 -4.75 3.77
N LEU A 50 -1.19 -5.38 4.38
CA LEU A 50 -1.13 -5.89 5.75
C LEU A 50 -0.04 -6.97 5.90
N GLU A 51 0.05 -7.93 4.98
CA GLU A 51 1.08 -8.97 5.00
C GLU A 51 2.51 -8.40 4.92
N ILE A 52 2.71 -7.33 4.14
CA ILE A 52 4.05 -6.76 3.88
C ILE A 52 4.45 -5.70 4.91
N LYS A 53 3.51 -4.88 5.38
CA LYS A 53 3.77 -3.73 6.27
C LYS A 53 3.32 -3.96 7.72
N GLY A 54 2.54 -5.01 7.99
CA GLY A 54 2.03 -5.34 9.32
C GLY A 54 0.88 -4.44 9.80
N MET A 55 0.37 -3.55 8.95
CA MET A 55 -0.74 -2.64 9.26
C MET A 55 -1.56 -2.34 8.01
N THR A 56 -2.75 -1.75 8.17
CA THR A 56 -3.59 -1.37 7.01
C THR A 56 -3.07 -0.08 6.34
N PRO A 57 -3.41 0.17 5.07
CA PRO A 57 -3.05 1.42 4.39
C PRO A 57 -3.50 2.68 5.14
N THR A 58 -4.70 2.64 5.72
CA THR A 58 -5.27 3.77 6.48
C THR A 58 -4.50 4.02 7.78
N GLU A 59 -4.17 2.96 8.53
CA GLU A 59 -3.34 3.10 9.73
C GLU A 59 -1.93 3.59 9.40
N PHE A 60 -1.37 3.13 8.27
CA PHE A 60 -0.08 3.60 7.78
C PHE A 60 -0.08 5.10 7.48
N ARG A 61 -1.10 5.61 6.77
CA ARG A 61 -1.25 7.06 6.52
C ARG A 61 -1.36 7.82 7.83
N ARG A 62 -2.27 7.39 8.72
CA ARG A 62 -2.46 8.03 10.01
C ARG A 62 -1.14 8.11 10.79
N GLN A 63 -0.35 7.05 10.84
CA GLN A 63 0.96 7.05 11.51
C GLN A 63 1.97 7.99 10.84
N ALA A 64 1.95 8.12 9.52
CA ALA A 64 2.78 9.08 8.80
C ALA A 64 2.39 10.51 9.20
N ASP A 65 1.10 10.83 9.22
CA ASP A 65 0.60 12.14 9.62
C ASP A 65 1.00 12.49 11.07
N HIS A 66 0.94 11.51 11.99
CA HIS A 66 1.39 11.70 13.38
C HIS A 66 2.91 11.87 13.52
N ARG A 67 3.70 11.24 12.64
CA ARG A 67 5.17 11.35 12.66
C ARG A 67 5.68 12.67 12.08
N PHE A 68 4.95 13.24 11.12
CA PHE A 68 5.27 14.54 10.54
C PHE A 68 4.48 15.70 11.14
N GLY A 69 3.49 15.41 12.00
CA GLY A 69 2.96 16.29 13.04
C GLY A 69 2.57 17.69 12.57
N GLY A 70 1.46 17.81 11.86
CA GLY A 70 0.88 19.11 11.55
C GLY A 70 -0.18 19.01 10.46
N SER A 71 -1.44 19.07 10.89
CA SER A 71 -2.59 19.59 10.16
C SER A 71 -2.39 19.81 8.65
N HIS A 72 -2.91 18.89 7.84
CA HIS A 72 -3.49 19.29 6.55
C HIS A 72 -4.83 19.97 6.80
#